data_AF-A0A352JQM6-F1
#
_entry.id   AF-A0A352JQM6-F1
#
_cell.length_a   1.000
_cell.length_b   1.000
_cell.length_c   1.000
_cell.angle_alpha   90.00
_cell.angle_beta   90.00
_cell.angle_gamma   90.00
#
_symmetry.space_group_name_H-M   'P 1'
#
loop_
_entity.id
_entity.type
_entity.pdbx_description
1 polymer ?
#
loop_
_entity_poly.entity_id
_entity_poly.type
_entity_poly.pdbx_seq_one_letter_code
_entity_poly.pdbx_strand_id
1 'polypeptide(L)'
;MLIKQRDTKGFTLVEVLVVVVILAILAAIAVPIYLKYVQSARAGEAQEAIGSIMSAAKVYHAETGTWPTDLRQLKNLKLDPLVQDRWRFTINGGGSTGIQNITATSTAQMPGGAGYPVTYTASTGKWSGYGTD
;
A
#
# COMPACT_ATOMS: atom_id res chain seq x y z
N MET A 1 -7.63 61.48 32.65
CA MET A 1 -7.55 60.04 32.35
C MET A 1 -7.38 59.88 30.85
N LEU A 2 -6.19 59.55 30.35
CA LEU A 2 -5.92 59.40 28.91
C LEU A 2 -6.07 57.93 28.52
N ILE A 3 -7.09 57.62 27.71
CA ILE A 3 -7.30 56.28 27.16
C ILE A 3 -6.39 56.12 25.94
N LYS A 4 -5.34 55.32 26.08
CA LYS A 4 -4.45 54.95 24.99
C LYS A 4 -5.19 54.00 24.05
N GLN A 5 -5.59 54.49 22.87
CA GLN A 5 -6.16 53.69 21.79
C GLN A 5 -5.14 52.62 21.39
N ARG A 6 -5.52 51.35 21.48
CA ARG A 6 -4.70 50.23 20.99
C ARG A 6 -4.84 50.18 19.47
N ASP A 7 -3.72 50.27 18.76
CA ASP A 7 -3.64 50.04 17.32
C ASP A 7 -4.03 48.59 17.02
N THR A 8 -5.31 48.35 16.71
CA THR A 8 -5.77 47.08 16.14
C THR A 8 -5.32 47.01 14.69
N LYS A 9 -4.10 46.51 14.47
CA LYS A 9 -3.64 46.13 13.13
C LYS A 9 -4.45 44.93 12.65
N GLY A 10 -5.32 45.15 11.67
CA GLY A 10 -6.03 44.09 10.95
C GLY A 10 -5.15 43.46 9.86
N PHE A 11 -5.47 42.23 9.48
CA PHE A 11 -4.87 41.56 8.32
C PHE A 11 -5.23 42.29 7.02
N THR A 12 -4.27 42.44 6.11
CA THR A 12 -4.56 43.00 4.78
C THR A 12 -5.05 41.92 3.82
N LEU A 13 -5.90 42.30 2.86
CA LEU A 13 -6.33 41.38 1.79
C LEU A 13 -5.15 40.90 0.94
N VAL A 14 -4.12 41.75 0.78
CA VAL A 14 -2.90 41.42 0.04
C VAL A 14 -2.08 40.35 0.76
N GLU A 15 -1.98 40.38 2.09
CA GLU A 15 -1.30 39.33 2.87
C GLU A 15 -1.99 37.98 2.70
N VAL A 16 -3.32 37.95 2.76
CA VAL A 16 -4.06 36.69 2.55
C VAL A 16 -3.91 36.20 1.10
N LEU A 17 -3.92 37.11 0.11
CA LEU A 17 -3.75 36.78 -1.30
C LEU A 17 -2.40 36.10 -1.59
N VAL A 18 -1.30 36.67 -1.08
CA VAL A 18 0.04 36.09 -1.28
C VAL A 18 0.13 34.71 -0.63
N VAL A 19 -0.45 34.54 0.57
CA VAL A 19 -0.45 33.26 1.29
C VAL A 19 -1.20 32.18 0.49
N VAL A 20 -2.40 32.47 -0.03
CA VAL A 20 -3.15 31.44 -0.80
C VAL A 20 -2.47 31.08 -2.11
N VAL A 21 -1.77 32.02 -2.75
CA VAL A 21 -0.98 31.75 -3.96
C VAL A 21 0.17 30.79 -3.64
N ILE A 22 0.91 31.03 -2.56
CA ILE A 22 1.98 30.13 -2.13
C ILE A 22 1.42 28.75 -1.77
N LEU A 23 0.31 28.69 -1.02
CA LEU A 23 -0.35 27.43 -0.66
C LEU A 23 -0.82 26.64 -1.89
N ALA A 24 -1.31 27.32 -2.93
CA ALA A 24 -1.72 26.66 -4.17
C ALA A 24 -0.54 26.00 -4.89
N ILE A 25 0.61 26.67 -4.96
CA ILE A 25 1.84 26.11 -5.56
C ILE A 25 2.32 24.90 -4.74
N LEU A 26 2.35 25.01 -3.41
CA LEU A 26 2.75 23.91 -2.54
C LEU A 26 1.80 22.71 -2.68
N ALA A 27 0.49 22.93 -2.71
CA ALA A 27 -0.50 21.88 -2.86
C ALA A 27 -0.36 21.13 -4.20
N ALA A 28 -0.10 21.86 -5.29
CA ALA A 28 0.08 21.26 -6.61
C ALA A 28 1.25 20.25 -6.67
N ILE A 29 2.32 20.51 -5.91
CA ILE A 29 3.48 19.61 -5.81
C ILE A 29 3.25 18.53 -4.75
N ALA A 30 2.68 18.89 -3.61
CA ALA A 30 2.53 17.99 -2.46
C ALA A 30 1.53 16.86 -2.72
N VAL A 31 0.41 17.12 -3.39
CA VAL A 31 -0.64 16.12 -3.64
C VAL A 31 -0.13 14.91 -4.44
N PRO A 32 0.50 15.03 -5.62
CA PRO A 32 0.99 13.86 -6.36
C PRO A 32 2.07 13.08 -5.60
N ILE A 33 2.93 13.77 -4.84
CA ILE A 33 3.95 13.13 -4.00
C ILE A 33 3.29 12.32 -2.88
N TYR A 34 2.31 12.91 -2.21
CA TYR A 34 1.56 12.24 -1.15
C TYR A 34 0.83 10.99 -1.67
N LEU A 35 0.20 11.08 -2.85
CA LEU A 35 -0.46 9.93 -3.48
C LEU A 35 0.54 8.81 -3.77
N LYS A 36 1.72 9.10 -4.33
CA LYS A 36 2.78 8.11 -4.54
C LYS A 36 3.23 7.47 -3.24
N TYR A 37 3.46 8.27 -2.20
CA TYR A 37 3.84 7.76 -0.88
C TYR A 37 2.81 6.77 -0.32
N VAL A 38 1.52 7.11 -0.43
CA VAL A 38 0.43 6.23 0.00
C VAL A 38 0.37 4.94 -0.85
N GLN A 39 0.64 5.02 -2.16
CA GLN A 39 0.73 3.84 -3.02
C GLN A 39 1.86 2.91 -2.59
N SER A 40 3.07 3.43 -2.37
CA SER A 40 4.22 2.64 -1.91
C SER A 40 4.00 2.04 -0.51
N ALA A 41 3.37 2.78 0.41
CA ALA A 41 3.02 2.25 1.73
C ALA A 41 2.07 1.05 1.64
N ARG A 42 1.06 1.12 0.77
CA ARG A 42 0.14 0.01 0.51
C ARG A 42 0.84 -1.16 -0.18
N ALA A 43 1.76 -0.88 -1.10
CA ALA A 43 2.58 -1.91 -1.71
C ALA A 43 3.41 -2.65 -0.65
N GLY A 44 3.98 -1.92 0.33
CA GLY A 44 4.68 -2.50 1.48
C GLY A 44 3.80 -3.44 2.31
N GLU A 45 2.56 -3.06 2.60
CA GLU A 45 1.57 -3.91 3.29
C GLU A 45 1.31 -5.23 2.51
N ALA A 46 1.14 -5.15 1.19
CA ALA A 46 0.99 -6.32 0.34
C ALA A 46 2.26 -7.19 0.30
N GLN A 47 3.44 -6.56 0.24
CA GLN A 47 4.72 -7.24 0.22
C GLN A 47 4.97 -8.03 1.52
N GLU A 48 4.65 -7.43 2.66
CA GLU A 48 4.74 -8.09 3.96
C GLU A 48 3.82 -9.32 4.04
N ALA A 49 2.55 -9.16 3.64
CA ALA A 49 1.59 -10.25 3.62
C ALA A 49 2.00 -11.39 2.67
N ILE A 50 2.52 -11.05 1.48
CA ILE A 50 3.07 -12.04 0.55
C ILE A 50 4.30 -12.75 1.16
N GLY A 51 5.13 -12.03 1.91
CA GLY A 51 6.23 -12.63 2.68
C GLY A 51 5.74 -13.67 3.69
N SER A 52 4.68 -13.37 4.45
CA SER A 52 4.03 -14.33 5.36
C SER A 52 3.46 -15.54 4.61
N ILE A 53 2.80 -15.33 3.46
CA ILE A 53 2.29 -16.40 2.60
C ILE A 53 3.44 -17.30 2.12
N MET A 54 4.53 -16.72 1.65
CA MET A 54 5.70 -17.48 1.17
C MET A 54 6.38 -18.26 2.29
N SER A 55 6.42 -17.70 3.50
CA SER A 55 6.92 -18.42 4.69
C SER A 55 6.05 -19.64 5.01
N ALA A 56 4.73 -19.45 5.04
CA ALA A 56 3.78 -20.55 5.26
C ALA A 56 3.85 -21.60 4.14
N ALA A 57 4.08 -21.17 2.89
CA ALA A 57 4.25 -22.07 1.75
C ALA A 57 5.51 -22.94 1.86
N LYS A 58 6.62 -22.40 2.38
CA LYS A 58 7.83 -23.18 2.65
C LYS A 58 7.59 -24.25 3.72
N VAL A 59 6.85 -23.92 4.77
CA VAL A 59 6.45 -24.90 5.81
C VAL A 59 5.59 -26.00 5.20
N TYR A 60 4.57 -25.63 4.42
CA TYR A 60 3.71 -26.59 3.73
C TYR A 60 4.50 -27.54 2.80
N HIS A 61 5.48 -26.99 2.07
CA HIS A 61 6.35 -27.78 1.21
C HIS A 61 7.25 -28.73 2.02
N ALA A 62 7.77 -28.28 3.16
CA ALA A 62 8.57 -29.13 4.04
C ALA A 62 7.76 -30.31 4.61
N GLU A 63 6.45 -30.12 4.86
CA GLU A 63 5.57 -31.16 5.40
C GLU A 63 5.04 -32.12 4.33
N THR A 64 4.73 -31.61 3.13
CA THR A 64 3.99 -32.38 2.11
C THR A 64 4.84 -32.76 0.89
N GLY A 65 6.04 -32.18 0.75
CA GLY A 65 6.89 -32.34 -0.43
C GLY A 65 6.36 -31.65 -1.69
N THR A 66 5.28 -30.87 -1.60
CA THR A 66 4.68 -30.13 -2.72
C THR A 66 4.39 -28.68 -2.33
N TRP A 67 4.43 -27.78 -3.31
CA TRP A 67 4.08 -26.38 -3.08
C TRP A 67 2.58 -26.18 -3.06
N PRO A 68 2.05 -25.24 -2.25
CA PRO A 68 0.63 -24.92 -2.26
C PRO A 68 0.24 -24.30 -3.60
N THR A 69 -0.92 -24.68 -4.11
CA THR A 69 -1.57 -24.05 -5.27
C THR A 69 -2.64 -23.05 -4.84
N ASP A 70 -3.11 -23.15 -3.60
CA ASP A 70 -4.14 -22.28 -3.01
C ASP A 70 -3.78 -21.91 -1.57
N LEU A 71 -4.16 -20.70 -1.16
CA LEU A 71 -3.95 -20.18 0.20
C LEU A 71 -4.66 -21.02 1.27
N ARG A 72 -5.77 -21.67 0.92
CA ARG A 72 -6.53 -22.54 1.83
C ARG A 72 -5.72 -23.74 2.33
N GLN A 73 -4.66 -24.11 1.62
CA GLN A 73 -3.75 -25.19 2.04
C GLN A 73 -2.80 -24.73 3.16
N LEU A 74 -2.64 -23.41 3.35
CA LEU A 74 -1.76 -22.81 4.34
C LEU A 74 -2.47 -22.66 5.69
N LYS A 75 -2.64 -23.78 6.41
CA LYS A 75 -3.40 -23.84 7.67
C LYS A 75 -2.90 -22.89 8.77
N ASN A 76 -1.61 -22.57 8.78
CA ASN A 76 -0.97 -21.72 9.79
C ASN A 76 -0.83 -20.26 9.36
N LEU A 77 -1.32 -19.90 8.17
CA LEU A 77 -1.28 -18.52 7.71
C LEU A 77 -2.32 -17.68 8.45
N LYS A 78 -1.84 -16.75 9.26
CA LYS A 78 -2.66 -15.71 9.89
C LYS A 78 -2.24 -14.37 9.31
N LEU A 79 -3.16 -13.75 8.56
CA LEU A 79 -3.01 -12.36 8.11
C LEU A 79 -3.95 -11.50 8.96
N ASP A 80 -3.60 -10.22 9.11
CA ASP A 80 -4.48 -9.26 9.75
C ASP A 80 -5.83 -9.20 8.99
N PRO A 81 -6.99 -9.20 9.68
CA PRO A 81 -8.30 -9.13 9.03
C PRO A 81 -8.44 -7.92 8.08
N LEU A 82 -7.85 -6.77 8.41
CA LEU A 82 -7.89 -5.60 7.54
C LEU A 82 -7.12 -5.82 6.24
N VAL A 83 -6.00 -6.54 6.30
CA VAL A 83 -5.22 -6.92 5.11
C VAL A 83 -6.05 -7.86 4.24
N GLN A 84 -6.74 -8.84 4.84
CA GLN A 84 -7.61 -9.76 4.10
C GLN A 84 -8.80 -9.06 3.45
N ASP A 85 -9.37 -8.05 4.10
CA ASP A 85 -10.45 -7.25 3.53
C ASP A 85 -9.97 -6.38 2.37
N ARG A 86 -8.75 -5.83 2.46
CA ARG A 86 -8.19 -4.87 1.48
C ARG A 86 -7.45 -5.54 0.33
N TRP A 87 -6.96 -6.76 0.52
CA TRP A 87 -6.14 -7.49 -0.45
C TRP A 87 -6.66 -8.91 -0.67
N ARG A 88 -6.86 -9.23 -1.94
CA ARG A 88 -7.09 -10.61 -2.39
C ARG A 88 -5.78 -11.18 -2.91
N PHE A 89 -5.34 -12.28 -2.31
CA PHE A 89 -4.11 -12.96 -2.71
C PHE A 89 -4.42 -14.12 -3.66
N THR A 90 -3.55 -14.35 -4.64
CA THR A 90 -3.58 -15.50 -5.53
C THR A 90 -2.17 -16.06 -5.69
N ILE A 91 -2.06 -17.40 -5.70
CA ILE A 91 -0.82 -18.12 -5.99
C ILE A 91 -0.91 -18.64 -7.41
N ASN A 92 0.13 -18.41 -8.21
CA ASN A 92 0.30 -18.99 -9.53
C ASN A 92 1.47 -19.98 -9.50
N GLY A 93 1.27 -21.15 -10.09
CA GLY A 93 2.13 -22.32 -9.94
C GLY A 93 1.71 -23.16 -8.73
N GLY A 94 2.70 -23.75 -8.05
CA GLY A 94 2.50 -24.70 -6.97
C GLY A 94 2.71 -26.15 -7.42
N GLY A 95 2.31 -27.09 -6.57
CA GLY A 95 2.54 -28.52 -6.80
C GLY A 95 4.04 -28.84 -6.85
N SER A 96 4.44 -29.72 -7.75
CA SER A 96 5.85 -30.12 -7.91
C SER A 96 6.72 -29.08 -8.62
N THR A 97 6.11 -28.07 -9.24
CA THR A 97 6.80 -27.09 -10.11
C THR A 97 7.32 -25.87 -9.36
N GLY A 98 6.87 -25.66 -8.12
CA GLY A 98 7.18 -24.45 -7.35
C GLY A 98 6.18 -23.32 -7.57
N ILE A 99 6.16 -22.38 -6.63
CA ILE A 99 5.41 -21.13 -6.79
C ILE A 99 6.13 -20.28 -7.84
N GLN A 100 5.39 -19.85 -8.85
CA GLN A 100 5.91 -18.94 -9.87
C GLN A 100 5.71 -17.50 -9.41
N ASN A 101 4.46 -17.13 -9.11
CA ASN A 101 4.10 -15.78 -8.74
C ASN A 101 3.10 -15.78 -7.58
N ILE A 102 3.17 -14.76 -6.73
CA ILE A 102 2.11 -14.45 -5.75
C ILE A 102 1.62 -13.04 -6.05
N THR A 103 0.33 -12.88 -6.27
CA THR A 103 -0.28 -11.58 -6.59
C THR A 103 -1.26 -11.17 -5.50
N ALA A 104 -1.09 -9.98 -4.94
CA ALA A 104 -2.08 -9.31 -4.11
C ALA A 104 -2.83 -8.31 -4.98
N THR A 105 -4.15 -8.40 -5.08
CA THR A 105 -4.99 -7.44 -5.82
C THR A 105 -5.85 -6.66 -4.83
N SER A 106 -5.83 -5.33 -4.91
CA SER A 106 -6.65 -4.49 -4.03
C SER A 106 -8.15 -4.75 -4.24
N THR A 107 -8.91 -4.70 -3.16
CA THR A 107 -10.37 -4.88 -3.15
C THR A 107 -11.10 -3.54 -3.11
N ALA A 108 -12.44 -3.57 -3.14
CA ALA A 108 -13.26 -2.36 -3.03
C ALA A 108 -13.15 -1.68 -1.65
N GLN A 109 -12.72 -2.43 -0.64
CA GLN A 109 -12.53 -1.96 0.73
C GLN A 109 -11.24 -1.15 0.89
N MET A 110 -10.31 -1.22 -0.07
CA MET A 110 -9.10 -0.40 -0.04
C MET A 110 -9.46 1.07 -0.31
N PRO A 111 -9.13 2.01 0.61
CA PRO A 111 -9.18 3.43 0.30
C PRO A 111 -8.26 3.66 -0.90
N GLY A 112 -8.76 4.18 -2.02
CA GLY A 112 -7.99 4.30 -3.28
C GLY A 112 -8.37 3.32 -4.38
N GLY A 113 -9.26 2.37 -4.12
CA GLY A 113 -9.92 1.58 -5.16
C GLY A 113 -9.40 0.16 -5.34
N ALA A 114 -10.21 -0.63 -6.07
CA ALA A 114 -9.96 -2.03 -6.36
C ALA A 114 -9.15 -2.23 -7.65
N GLY A 115 -8.56 -3.41 -7.79
CA GLY A 115 -7.96 -3.87 -9.05
C GLY A 115 -6.50 -3.52 -9.25
N TYR A 116 -5.82 -2.98 -8.24
CA TYR A 116 -4.40 -2.66 -8.30
C TYR A 116 -3.56 -3.87 -7.83
N PRO A 117 -2.75 -4.50 -8.72
CA PRO A 117 -1.99 -5.69 -8.35
C PRO A 117 -0.60 -5.35 -7.81
N VAL A 118 -0.14 -6.10 -6.82
CA VAL A 118 1.25 -6.16 -6.36
C VAL A 118 1.69 -7.60 -6.51
N THR A 119 2.68 -7.85 -7.36
CA THR A 119 3.09 -9.19 -7.76
C THR A 119 4.52 -9.45 -7.36
N TYR A 120 4.74 -10.57 -6.68
CA TYR A 120 6.06 -11.15 -6.48
C TYR A 120 6.31 -12.24 -7.53
N THR A 121 7.43 -12.16 -8.25
CA THR A 121 7.86 -13.18 -9.22
C THR A 121 9.03 -13.97 -8.64
N ALA A 122 8.82 -15.25 -8.32
CA ALA A 122 9.79 -16.09 -7.63
C ALA A 122 11.04 -16.41 -8.47
N SER A 123 10.91 -16.49 -9.80
CA SER A 123 12.05 -16.79 -10.69
C SER A 123 13.09 -15.66 -10.75
N THR A 124 12.66 -14.42 -10.54
CA THR A 124 13.52 -13.23 -10.63
C THR A 124 13.71 -12.53 -9.29
N GLY A 125 12.92 -12.88 -8.27
CA GLY A 125 12.87 -12.19 -7.00
C GLY A 125 12.35 -10.74 -7.08
N LYS A 126 11.73 -10.36 -8.20
CA LYS A 126 11.29 -8.99 -8.47
C LYS A 126 9.83 -8.76 -8.06
N TRP A 127 9.58 -7.54 -7.61
CA TRP A 127 8.24 -6.99 -7.40
C TRP A 127 7.79 -6.22 -8.64
N SER A 128 6.50 -6.27 -8.94
CA SER A 128 5.89 -5.48 -10.02
C SER A 128 4.46 -5.08 -9.70
N GLY A 129 4.00 -3.99 -10.32
CA GLY A 129 2.64 -3.48 -10.20
C GLY A 129 2.53 -2.22 -9.34
N TYR A 130 1.44 -2.10 -8.60
CA TYR A 130 1.03 -0.91 -7.90
C TYR A 130 1.99 -0.52 -6.78
N GLY A 131 2.57 0.69 -6.89
CA GLY A 131 3.43 1.25 -5.84
C GLY A 131 4.76 0.52 -5.64
N THR A 132 5.18 -0.33 -6.58
CA THR A 132 6.47 -1.07 -6.53
C THR A 132 7.60 -0.41 -7.32
N ASP A 133 7.30 0.69 -8.03
CA ASP A 133 8.24 1.48 -8.84
C ASP A 133 8.90 2.62 -8.05
#